data_AF-A0A9J5WPM7-F1
#
_entry.id   AF-A0A9J5WPM7-F1
#
_cell.length_a   1.000
_cell.length_b   1.000
_cell.length_c   1.000
_cell.angle_alpha   90.00
_cell.angle_beta   90.00
_cell.angle_gamma   90.00
#
_symmetry.space_group_name_H-M   'P 1'
#
loop_
_entity.id
_entity.type
_entity.pdbx_description
1 polymer ?
#
loop_
_entity_poly.entity_id
_entity_poly.type
_entity_poly.pdbx_seq_one_letter_code
_entity_poly.pdbx_strand_id
1 'polypeptide(L)' 'TLSTKACRDWYGVICFNGRTNKLKITDAGLSGIIPPTIGNLTNLVYLDLSINKISGKIPPQIGSL' A
#
# COMPACT_ATOMS: atom_id res chain seq x y z
N THR A 1 1.65 19.57 7.78
CA THR A 1 2.12 19.30 6.41
C THR A 1 2.12 17.80 6.18
N LEU A 2 1.77 17.34 4.97
CA LEU A 2 1.87 15.92 4.66
C LEU A 2 3.33 15.48 4.78
N SER A 3 3.59 14.43 5.56
CA SER A 3 4.95 13.89 5.67
C SER A 3 5.36 13.19 4.38
N THR A 4 6.59 13.41 3.95
CA THR A 4 7.23 12.68 2.84
C THR A 4 7.97 11.42 3.29
N LYS A 5 8.03 11.16 4.60
CA LYS A 5 8.78 10.04 5.20
C LYS A 5 7.83 8.89 5.53
N ALA A 6 7.36 8.21 4.49
CA ALA A 6 6.38 7.12 4.61
C ALA A 6 6.75 6.08 5.68
N CYS A 7 8.02 5.64 5.72
CA CYS A 7 8.51 4.64 6.68
C CYS A 7 8.47 5.04 8.16
N ARG A 8 8.20 6.32 8.47
CA ARG A 8 8.14 6.81 9.85
C ARG A 8 6.75 7.27 10.23
N ASP A 9 6.06 7.91 9.29
CA ASP A 9 4.93 8.76 9.66
C ASP A 9 3.61 8.23 9.08
N TRP A 10 3.64 7.30 8.13
CA TRP A 10 2.42 6.85 7.46
C TRP A 10 1.85 5.62 8.18
N TYR A 11 0.59 5.74 8.58
CA TYR A 11 -0.17 4.64 9.17
C TYR A 11 -0.18 3.43 8.24
N GLY A 12 0.07 2.25 8.81
CA GLY A 12 0.04 0.99 8.08
C GLY A 12 1.24 0.72 7.17
N VAL A 13 2.21 1.63 7.09
CA VAL A 13 3.45 1.42 6.32
C VAL A 13 4.54 0.89 7.24
N ILE A 14 5.04 -0.31 6.95
CA ILE A 14 6.19 -0.91 7.64
C ILE A 14 7.31 -1.06 6.62
N CYS A 15 8.49 -0.53 6.95
CA CYS A 15 9.65 -0.58 6.07
C CYS A 15 10.72 -1.55 6.56
N PHE A 16 11.45 -2.11 5.60
CA PHE A 16 12.68 -2.86 5.81
C PHE A 16 13.79 -2.24 4.96
N ASN A 17 14.94 -1.93 5.58
CA ASN A 17 16.06 -1.23 4.93
C ASN A 17 15.64 0.07 4.20
N GLY A 18 14.76 0.86 4.83
CA GLY A 18 14.31 2.15 4.29
C GLY A 18 13.33 2.08 3.11
N ARG A 19 12.87 0.88 2.72
CA ARG A 19 11.88 0.66 1.67
C ARG A 19 10.62 0.02 2.24
N THR A 20 9.46 0.39 1.71
CA THR A 20 8.17 -0.21 2.12
C THR A 20 8.21 -1.72 1.89
N ASN A 21 7.91 -2.47 2.95
CA ASN A 21 7.96 -3.93 2.96
C ASN A 21 6.61 -4.54 3.34
N LYS A 22 5.82 -3.87 4.19
CA LYS A 22 4.43 -4.25 4.46
C LYS A 22 3.54 -3.02 4.39
N LEU A 23 2.38 -3.18 3.77
CA LEU A 23 1.32 -2.18 3.71
C LEU A 23 0.06 -2.81 4.28
N LYS A 24 -0.31 -2.40 5.50
CA LYS A 24 -1.48 -2.89 6.23
C LYS A 24 -2.37 -1.71 6.60
N ILE A 25 -3.40 -1.48 5.80
CA ILE A 25 -4.39 -0.45 6.07
C ILE A 25 -5.76 -1.12 6.02
N THR A 26 -6.19 -1.64 7.16
CA THR A 26 -7.48 -2.31 7.33
C THR A 26 -8.47 -1.38 8.03
N ASP A 27 -9.74 -1.42 7.63
CA ASP A 27 -10.82 -0.68 8.30
C ASP A 27 -10.54 0.82 8.48
N ALA A 28 -10.03 1.46 7.43
CA ALA A 28 -9.72 2.88 7.41
C ALA A 28 -10.71 3.69 6.55
N GLY A 29 -11.77 3.05 6.07
CA GLY A 29 -12.75 3.67 5.18
C GLY A 29 -12.20 4.08 3.82
N LEU A 30 -11.05 3.52 3.39
CA LEU A 30 -10.45 3.84 2.09
C LEU A 30 -11.41 3.48 0.95
N SER A 31 -11.59 4.38 0.00
CA SER A 31 -12.43 4.18 -1.19
C SER A 31 -11.66 4.50 -2.47
N GLY A 32 -12.10 3.97 -3.60
CA GLY A 32 -11.47 4.19 -4.90
C GLY A 32 -10.94 2.89 -5.50
N ILE A 33 -9.82 2.95 -6.20
CA ILE A 33 -9.17 1.82 -6.89
C ILE A 33 -7.72 1.64 -6.44
N ILE A 34 -7.16 0.45 -6.63
CA ILE A 34 -5.71 0.23 -6.48
C ILE A 34 -5.02 0.76 -7.75
N PRO A 35 -4.12 1.75 -7.66
CA PRO A 35 -3.47 2.29 -8.84
C PRO A 35 -2.41 1.31 -9.39
N PRO A 36 -2.14 1.30 -10.71
CA PRO A 36 -1.07 0.49 -11.31
C PRO A 36 0.32 0.73 -10.70
N THR A 37 0.56 1.90 -10.13
CA THR A 37 1.81 2.26 -9.43
C THR A 37 2.07 1.43 -8.17
N ILE A 38 1.10 0.64 -7.70
CA ILE A 38 1.34 -0.35 -6.63
C ILE A 38 2.52 -1.26 -6.98
N GLY A 39 2.70 -1.63 -8.26
CA GLY A 39 3.80 -2.47 -8.72
C GLY A 39 5.20 -1.85 -8.56
N ASN A 40 5.30 -0.56 -8.25
CA ASN A 40 6.59 0.08 -7.93
C ASN A 40 7.08 -0.26 -6.52
N LEU A 41 6.24 -0.85 -5.67
CA LEU A 41 6.61 -1.30 -4.33
C LEU A 41 7.28 -2.68 -4.38
N THR A 42 8.34 -2.83 -5.17
CA THR A 42 9.02 -4.12 -5.43
C THR A 42 9.67 -4.79 -4.22
N ASN A 43 9.65 -4.13 -3.06
CA ASN A 43 10.11 -4.65 -1.78
C ASN A 43 8.95 -5.15 -0.90
N LEU A 44 7.70 -5.02 -1.34
CA LEU A 44 6.50 -5.32 -0.58
C LEU A 44 6.25 -6.83 -0.52
N VAL A 45 6.28 -7.40 0.68
CA VAL A 45 6.02 -8.83 0.91
C VAL A 45 4.65 -9.07 1.53
N TYR A 46 3.94 -8.01 1.92
CA TYR A 46 2.63 -8.09 2.55
C TYR A 46 1.78 -6.89 2.19
N LEU A 47 0.61 -7.15 1.60
CA LEU A 47 -0.39 -6.16 1.25
C LEU A 47 -1.73 -6.59 1.87
N ASP A 48 -2.24 -5.80 2.80
CA ASP A 48 -3.56 -5.97 3.38
C ASP A 48 -4.32 -4.64 3.33
N LEU A 49 -5.31 -4.61 2.45
CA LEU A 49 -6.26 -3.50 2.29
C LEU A 49 -7.69 -3.95 2.60
N SER A 50 -7.85 -5.05 3.34
CA SER A 50 -9.15 -5.63 3.65
C SER A 50 -10.02 -4.69 4.50
N ILE A 51 -11.33 -4.92 4.48
CA ILE A 51 -12.30 -4.12 5.25
C ILE A 51 -12.20 -2.64 4.86
N ASN A 52 -12.07 -2.36 3.57
CA ASN A 52 -12.17 -1.01 3.01
C ASN A 52 -13.24 -1.00 1.92
N LYS A 53 -13.53 0.19 1.39
CA LYS A 53 -14.46 0.43 0.30
C LYS A 53 -13.73 0.53 -1.06
N ILE A 54 -12.60 -0.18 -1.19
CA ILE A 54 -11.84 -0.26 -2.45
C ILE A 54 -12.64 -1.09 -3.45
N SER A 55 -12.68 -0.63 -4.68
CA SER A 55 -13.48 -1.19 -5.77
C SER A 55 -12.67 -1.19 -7.08
N GLY A 56 -13.30 -1.62 -8.18
CA GLY A 56 -12.64 -1.68 -9.49
C GLY A 56 -11.80 -2.94 -9.66
N LYS A 57 -10.97 -2.96 -10.72
CA LYS A 57 -10.15 -4.12 -11.07
C LYS A 57 -8.84 -4.11 -10.29
N ILE A 58 -8.37 -5.30 -9.92
CA ILE A 58 -7.00 -5.48 -9.44
C ILE A 58 -6.06 -5.18 -10.63
N PRO A 59 -5.10 -4.24 -10.51
CA PRO A 59 -4.19 -3.93 -11.59
C PRO A 59 -3.24 -5.10 -11.83
N PRO A 60 -2.95 -5.50 -13.09
CA PRO A 60 -2.03 -6.60 -13.38
C PRO A 60 -0.61 -6.36 -12.86
N GLN A 61 -0.24 -5.10 -12.62
CA GLN A 61 1.04 -4.70 -12.00
C GLN A 61 1.21 -5.24 -10.56
N ILE A 62 0.16 -5.75 -9.92
CA ILE A 62 0.31 -6.54 -8.68
C ILE A 62 1.24 -7.75 -8.90
N GLY A 63 1.29 -8.32 -10.11
CA GLY A 63 2.21 -9.42 -10.42
C GLY A 63 3.68 -9.02 -10.48
N SER A 64 4.01 -7.73 -10.36
CA SER A 64 5.40 -7.23 -10.29
C SER A 64 5.87 -6.94 -8.86
N LEU A 65 5.01 -7.19 -7.87
CA LEU A 65 5.35 -7.11 -6.44
C LEU A 65 6.22 -8.28 -5.99
#